data_AF-A0A7S3GVS4-F1
#
_entry.id   AF-A0A7S3GVS4-F1
#
_cell.length_a   1.000
_cell.length_b   1.000
_cell.length_c   1.000
_cell.angle_alpha   90.00
_cell.angle_beta   90.00
_cell.angle_gamma   90.00
#
_symmetry.space_group_name_H-M   'P 1'
#
loop_
_entity.id
_entity.type
_entity.pdbx_description
1 polymer ?
#
loop_
_entity_poly.entity_id
_entity_poly.type
_entity_poly.pdbx_seq_one_letter_code
_entity_poly.pdbx_strand_id
1 'polypeptide(L)'
;CVCNAGYFGASCARTTLAQQSRVTARRALLSSLSELLIAEYPQQETVTSWIGMLTSIVQVNDELSNESGQELVTVLQTIMAAAQTGAVPTEVVQGLSSSIGSIPTYLKPSQATSAAAYQAYFENVMRTVLQQYCELLASDLTVQQQVLAIEPTFRVVTSSFYVRDGTSISAPLLPIEQ
;
A
#
# COMPACT_ATOMS: atom_id res chain seq x y z
N CYS A 1 22.15 -12.28 -10.15
CA CYS A 1 23.61 -12.15 -10.16
C CYS A 1 24.17 -12.57 -8.81
N VAL A 2 25.27 -13.32 -8.78
CA VAL A 2 26.04 -13.56 -7.56
C VAL A 2 27.26 -12.65 -7.63
N CYS A 3 27.42 -11.74 -6.68
CA CYS A 3 28.59 -10.87 -6.63
C CYS A 3 29.81 -11.63 -6.12
N ASN A 4 31.00 -11.20 -6.53
CA ASN A 4 32.24 -11.68 -5.93
C ASN A 4 32.26 -11.33 -4.44
N ALA A 5 32.98 -12.14 -3.65
CA ALA A 5 33.14 -11.89 -2.22
C ALA A 5 33.63 -10.46 -1.98
N GLY A 6 32.91 -9.71 -1.14
CA GLY A 6 33.24 -8.32 -0.82
C GLY A 6 32.50 -7.27 -1.67
N TYR A 7 31.68 -7.68 -2.64
CA TYR A 7 30.93 -6.79 -3.52
C TYR A 7 29.41 -6.98 -3.40
N PHE A 8 28.65 -5.88 -3.54
CA PHE A 8 27.21 -5.80 -3.28
C PHE A 8 26.45 -4.92 -4.28
N GLY A 9 25.12 -5.08 -4.28
CA GLY A 9 24.15 -4.32 -5.08
C GLY A 9 23.89 -4.94 -6.46
N ALA A 10 22.87 -4.41 -7.15
CA ALA A 10 22.42 -4.91 -8.46
C ALA A 10 23.55 -5.06 -9.51
N SER A 11 24.57 -4.20 -9.47
CA SER A 11 25.71 -4.21 -10.40
C SER A 11 27.02 -4.76 -9.79
N CYS A 12 27.00 -5.25 -8.54
CA CYS A 12 28.20 -5.68 -7.82
C CYS A 12 29.33 -4.63 -7.78
N ALA A 13 28.99 -3.34 -7.89
CA ALA A 13 29.98 -2.26 -7.94
C ALA A 13 30.36 -1.71 -6.56
N ARG A 14 29.63 -2.08 -5.49
CA ARG A 14 29.83 -1.52 -4.15
C ARG A 14 30.62 -2.48 -3.28
N THR A 15 31.57 -1.98 -2.50
CA THR A 15 32.31 -2.78 -1.52
C THR A 15 31.45 -3.09 -0.29
N THR A 16 31.80 -4.12 0.48
CA THR A 16 31.16 -4.45 1.77
C THR A 16 31.11 -3.25 2.70
N LEU A 17 32.23 -2.52 2.83
CA LEU A 17 32.32 -1.38 3.73
C LEU A 17 31.35 -0.27 3.32
N ALA A 18 31.33 0.07 2.02
CA ALA A 18 30.40 1.08 1.50
C ALA A 18 28.94 0.66 1.66
N GLN A 19 28.64 -0.62 1.48
CA GLN A 19 27.30 -1.17 1.69
C GLN A 19 26.89 -1.11 3.17
N GLN A 20 27.79 -1.50 4.07
CA GLN A 20 27.54 -1.47 5.51
C GLN A 20 27.31 -0.04 6.01
N SER A 21 28.10 0.94 5.56
CA SER A 21 27.87 2.35 5.89
C SER A 21 26.50 2.84 5.43
N ARG A 22 26.02 2.42 4.26
CA ARG A 22 24.68 2.77 3.75
C ARG A 22 23.57 2.13 4.57
N VAL A 23 23.71 0.85 4.90
CA VAL A 23 22.76 0.13 5.78
C VAL A 23 22.67 0.81 7.15
N THR A 24 23.81 1.17 7.75
CA THR A 24 23.85 1.90 9.02
C THR A 24 23.19 3.27 8.91
N ALA A 25 23.45 4.02 7.83
CA ALA A 25 22.83 5.33 7.60
C ALA A 25 21.31 5.21 7.43
N ARG A 26 20.82 4.23 6.68
CA ARG A 26 19.37 3.98 6.52
C ARG A 26 18.70 3.65 7.85
N ARG A 27 19.33 2.80 8.66
CA ARG A 27 18.83 2.49 9.99
C ARG A 27 18.76 3.74 10.87
N ALA A 28 19.79 4.58 10.86
CA ALA A 28 19.80 5.83 11.62
C ALA A 28 18.68 6.78 11.17
N LEU A 29 18.47 6.93 9.86
CA LEU A 29 17.37 7.74 9.31
C LEU A 29 15.99 7.22 9.71
N LEU A 30 15.76 5.90 9.67
CA LEU A 30 14.51 5.31 10.13
C LEU A 30 14.30 5.52 11.63
N SER A 31 15.34 5.36 12.44
CA SER A 31 15.30 5.61 13.89
C SER A 31 14.96 7.07 14.18
N SER A 32 15.59 8.02 13.48
CA SER A 32 15.29 9.45 13.64
C SER A 32 13.86 9.79 13.19
N LEU A 33 13.37 9.17 12.12
CA LEU A 33 11.97 9.33 11.71
C LEU A 33 11.03 8.78 12.79
N SER A 34 11.31 7.59 13.34
CA SER A 34 10.57 6.97 14.43
C SER A 34 10.48 7.89 15.66
N GLU A 35 11.59 8.52 16.03
CA GLU A 35 11.63 9.53 17.11
C GLU A 35 10.78 10.77 16.78
N LEU A 36 10.83 11.27 15.54
CA LEU A 36 9.99 12.39 15.09
C LEU A 36 8.50 12.05 15.16
N LEU A 37 8.09 10.84 14.76
CA LEU A 37 6.70 10.38 14.83
C LEU A 37 6.14 10.43 16.25
N ILE A 38 6.99 10.20 17.25
CA ILE A 38 6.61 10.22 18.67
C ILE A 38 6.58 11.65 19.21
N ALA A 39 7.47 12.51 18.71
CA ALA A 39 7.63 13.89 19.20
C ALA A 39 6.61 14.87 18.60
N GLU A 40 6.18 14.64 17.36
CA GLU A 40 5.32 15.56 16.62
C GLU A 40 3.83 15.16 16.68
N TYR A 41 2.94 16.17 16.68
CA TYR A 41 1.50 15.92 16.64
C TYR A 41 1.06 15.56 15.20
N PRO A 42 0.25 14.50 15.00
CA PRO A 42 -0.13 13.99 13.68
C PRO A 42 -1.19 14.87 13.00
N GLN A 43 -0.78 16.03 12.49
CA GLN A 43 -1.60 16.84 11.59
C GLN A 43 -1.45 16.35 10.16
N GLN A 44 -2.42 16.68 9.29
CA GLN A 44 -2.41 16.26 7.89
C GLN A 44 -1.10 16.62 7.16
N GLU A 45 -0.59 17.85 7.34
CA GLU A 45 0.67 18.30 6.73
C GLU A 45 1.87 17.51 7.28
N THR A 46 1.91 17.28 8.59
CA THR A 46 2.96 16.51 9.26
C THR A 46 3.00 15.07 8.75
N VAL A 47 1.84 14.40 8.68
CA VAL A 47 1.72 13.03 8.16
C VAL A 47 2.13 12.95 6.70
N THR A 48 1.76 13.94 5.88
CA THR A 48 2.19 14.05 4.47
C THR A 48 3.72 14.12 4.38
N SER A 49 4.34 14.93 5.23
CA SER A 49 5.80 15.05 5.33
C SER A 49 6.47 13.74 5.74
N TRP A 50 5.92 13.03 6.74
CA TRP A 50 6.40 11.73 7.17
C TRP A 50 6.35 10.68 6.05
N ILE A 51 5.26 10.64 5.28
CA ILE A 51 5.11 9.74 4.13
C ILE A 51 6.20 10.02 3.08
N GLY A 52 6.44 11.31 2.79
CA GLY A 52 7.50 11.73 1.87
C GLY A 52 8.90 11.33 2.35
N MET A 53 9.21 11.59 3.63
CA MET A 53 10.48 11.20 4.26
C MET A 53 10.66 9.68 4.22
N LEU A 54 9.65 8.91 4.62
CA LEU A 54 9.71 7.45 4.61
C LEU A 54 10.03 6.92 3.21
N THR A 55 9.29 7.39 2.20
CA THR A 55 9.47 6.99 0.80
C THR A 55 10.89 7.27 0.32
N SER A 56 11.46 8.43 0.67
CA SER A 56 12.84 8.76 0.36
C SER A 56 13.85 7.89 1.12
N ILE A 57 13.52 7.45 2.33
CA ILE A 57 14.40 6.60 3.14
C ILE A 57 14.46 5.19 2.56
N VAL A 58 13.35 4.64 2.08
CA VAL A 58 13.25 3.22 1.69
C VAL A 58 13.39 2.94 0.20
N GLN A 59 13.67 3.97 -0.62
CA GLN A 59 13.78 3.86 -2.08
C GLN A 59 14.75 2.77 -2.56
N VAL A 60 15.77 2.40 -1.76
CA VAL A 60 16.79 1.40 -2.12
C VAL A 60 16.72 0.20 -1.19
N ASN A 61 15.94 -0.82 -1.57
CA ASN A 61 15.67 -2.01 -0.75
C ASN A 61 16.93 -2.80 -0.36
N ASP A 62 17.97 -2.78 -1.20
CA ASP A 62 19.25 -3.45 -0.92
C ASP A 62 19.97 -2.83 0.29
N GLU A 63 19.65 -1.59 0.67
CA GLU A 63 20.24 -0.86 1.80
C GLU A 63 19.48 -1.07 3.11
N LEU A 64 18.39 -1.85 3.12
CA LEU A 64 17.64 -2.15 4.34
C LEU A 64 18.22 -3.41 4.98
N SER A 65 18.50 -3.37 6.28
CA SER A 65 18.79 -4.61 7.04
C SER A 65 17.49 -5.25 7.52
N ASN A 66 17.58 -6.45 8.12
CA ASN A 66 16.44 -7.06 8.79
C ASN A 66 15.87 -6.16 9.90
N GLU A 67 16.75 -5.56 10.71
CA GLU A 67 16.37 -4.65 11.79
C GLU A 67 15.73 -3.38 11.24
N SER A 68 16.29 -2.85 10.15
CA SER A 68 15.71 -1.67 9.47
C SER A 68 14.35 -2.00 8.87
N GLY A 69 14.15 -3.22 8.37
CA GLY A 69 12.86 -3.69 7.88
C GLY A 69 11.81 -3.81 8.99
N GLN A 70 12.20 -4.23 10.21
CA GLN A 70 11.29 -4.26 11.36
C GLN A 70 10.90 -2.83 11.77
N GLU A 71 11.87 -1.91 11.84
CA GLU A 71 11.63 -0.50 12.13
C GLU A 71 10.70 0.13 11.09
N LEU A 72 10.93 -0.15 9.80
CA LEU A 72 10.08 0.30 8.71
C LEU A 72 8.62 -0.13 8.91
N VAL A 73 8.38 -1.39 9.28
CA VAL A 73 7.02 -1.89 9.54
C VAL A 73 6.39 -1.11 10.69
N THR A 74 7.11 -0.86 11.78
CA THR A 74 6.61 -0.06 12.91
C THR A 74 6.30 1.38 12.49
N VAL A 75 7.19 2.02 11.74
CA VAL A 75 7.00 3.38 11.19
C VAL A 75 5.77 3.45 10.27
N LEU A 76 5.59 2.46 9.38
CA LEU A 76 4.42 2.35 8.51
C LEU A 76 3.12 2.26 9.33
N GLN A 77 3.09 1.38 10.33
CA GLN A 77 1.90 1.19 11.18
C GLN A 77 1.55 2.47 11.95
N THR A 78 2.55 3.17 12.48
CA THR A 78 2.35 4.44 13.19
C THR A 78 1.83 5.52 12.25
N ILE A 79 2.40 5.65 11.05
CA ILE A 79 1.93 6.63 10.05
C ILE A 79 0.50 6.30 9.60
N MET A 80 0.16 5.04 9.35
CA MET A 80 -1.19 4.64 8.96
C MET A 80 -2.21 4.92 10.06
N ALA A 81 -1.88 4.65 11.32
CA ALA A 81 -2.73 4.98 12.46
C ALA A 81 -2.93 6.50 12.60
N ALA A 82 -1.86 7.28 12.47
CA ALA A 82 -1.91 8.73 12.47
C ALA A 82 -2.78 9.28 11.32
N ALA A 83 -2.60 8.76 10.10
CA ALA A 83 -3.36 9.15 8.93
C ALA A 83 -4.87 8.90 9.11
N GLN A 84 -5.23 7.78 9.73
CA GLN A 84 -6.62 7.44 10.05
C GLN A 84 -7.25 8.45 11.01
N THR A 85 -6.50 8.92 12.01
CA THR A 85 -7.00 9.92 12.97
C THR A 85 -7.03 11.34 12.40
N GLY A 86 -6.10 11.67 11.51
CA GLY A 86 -5.91 13.01 10.97
C GLY A 86 -6.73 13.34 9.72
N ALA A 87 -7.64 12.44 9.30
CA ALA A 87 -8.44 12.55 8.07
C ALA A 87 -7.58 12.90 6.84
N VAL A 88 -6.42 12.22 6.71
CA VAL A 88 -5.48 12.47 5.62
C VAL A 88 -6.08 11.99 4.29
N PRO A 89 -6.05 12.80 3.21
CA PRO A 89 -6.61 12.41 1.92
C PRO A 89 -6.01 11.13 1.37
N THR A 90 -6.84 10.34 0.68
CA THR A 90 -6.43 9.07 0.07
C THR A 90 -5.23 9.22 -0.86
N GLU A 91 -5.15 10.31 -1.62
CA GLU A 91 -4.06 10.55 -2.58
C GLU A 91 -2.70 10.66 -1.87
N VAL A 92 -2.68 11.22 -0.66
CA VAL A 92 -1.48 11.32 0.16
C VAL A 92 -1.11 9.94 0.71
N VAL A 93 -2.10 9.22 1.24
CA VAL A 93 -1.92 7.86 1.78
C VAL A 93 -1.39 6.90 0.71
N GLN A 94 -1.81 7.06 -0.55
CA GLN A 94 -1.32 6.26 -1.67
C GLN A 94 0.22 6.31 -1.84
N GLY A 95 0.87 7.37 -1.37
CA GLY A 95 2.33 7.47 -1.33
C GLY A 95 3.01 6.34 -0.53
N LEU A 96 2.31 5.77 0.46
CA LEU A 96 2.82 4.65 1.27
C LEU A 96 3.00 3.35 0.48
N SER A 97 2.31 3.18 -0.64
CA SER A 97 2.36 1.95 -1.45
C SER A 97 3.79 1.54 -1.84
N SER A 98 4.62 2.52 -2.21
CA SER A 98 6.03 2.30 -2.54
C SER A 98 6.83 1.84 -1.32
N SER A 99 6.58 2.44 -0.16
CA SER A 99 7.25 2.11 1.10
C SER A 99 6.84 0.72 1.62
N ILE A 100 5.58 0.33 1.44
CA ILE A 100 5.08 -1.02 1.73
C ILE A 100 5.78 -2.05 0.81
N GLY A 101 5.93 -1.73 -0.47
CA GLY A 101 6.67 -2.56 -1.43
C GLY A 101 8.17 -2.70 -1.13
N SER A 102 8.72 -1.80 -0.30
CA SER A 102 10.12 -1.84 0.16
C SER A 102 10.35 -2.75 1.37
N ILE A 103 9.31 -3.32 1.99
CA ILE A 103 9.47 -4.26 3.11
C ILE A 103 10.30 -5.47 2.62
N PRO A 104 11.45 -5.77 3.25
CA PRO A 104 12.31 -6.86 2.80
C PRO A 104 11.63 -8.22 2.86
N THR A 105 11.68 -8.99 1.77
CA THR A 105 11.13 -10.37 1.72
C THR A 105 11.87 -11.36 2.63
N TYR A 106 13.06 -10.98 3.09
CA TYR A 106 13.86 -11.74 4.05
C TYR A 106 13.68 -11.26 5.49
N LEU A 107 12.59 -10.54 5.79
CA LEU A 107 12.26 -10.13 7.15
C LEU A 107 12.09 -11.37 8.06
N LYS A 108 12.81 -11.40 9.18
CA LYS A 108 12.85 -12.51 10.12
C LYS A 108 12.60 -11.99 11.53
N PRO A 109 11.82 -12.70 12.37
CA PRO A 109 11.73 -12.38 13.77
C PRO A 109 13.02 -12.81 14.48
N SER A 110 13.34 -12.16 15.60
CA SER A 110 14.60 -12.37 16.34
C SER A 110 14.79 -13.79 16.90
N GLN A 111 13.73 -14.61 17.00
CA GLN A 111 13.76 -15.94 17.63
C GLN A 111 13.38 -17.10 16.71
N ALA A 112 13.05 -16.87 15.43
CA ALA A 112 12.71 -17.99 14.56
C ALA A 112 13.96 -18.79 14.14
N THR A 113 13.83 -20.11 14.12
CA THR A 113 14.93 -21.04 13.80
C THR A 113 14.71 -21.81 12.50
N SER A 114 13.54 -21.70 11.87
CA SER A 114 13.19 -22.45 10.66
C SER A 114 12.78 -21.55 9.49
N ALA A 115 13.04 -22.01 8.27
CA ALA A 115 12.65 -21.29 7.06
C ALA A 115 11.12 -21.10 6.95
N ALA A 116 10.35 -22.11 7.35
CA ALA A 116 8.89 -22.03 7.39
C ALA A 116 8.39 -20.95 8.35
N ALA A 117 9.05 -20.78 9.52
CA ALA A 117 8.71 -19.72 10.46
C ALA A 117 9.03 -18.32 9.91
N TYR A 118 10.11 -18.17 9.14
CA TYR A 118 10.43 -16.89 8.49
C TYR A 118 9.37 -16.50 7.47
N GLN A 119 8.97 -17.44 6.62
CA GLN A 119 7.94 -17.19 5.61
C GLN A 119 6.59 -16.86 6.25
N ALA A 120 6.15 -17.63 7.24
CA ALA A 120 4.91 -17.37 7.96
C ALA A 120 4.91 -16.01 8.66
N TYR A 121 6.06 -15.59 9.22
CA TYR A 121 6.20 -14.27 9.82
C TYR A 121 6.06 -13.15 8.78
N PHE A 122 6.79 -13.23 7.67
CA PHE A 122 6.71 -12.24 6.59
C PHE A 122 5.28 -12.14 6.03
N GLU A 123 4.63 -13.28 5.75
CA GLU A 123 3.26 -13.31 5.26
C GLU A 123 2.28 -12.66 6.25
N ASN A 124 2.46 -12.88 7.56
CA ASN A 124 1.63 -12.25 8.59
C ASN A 124 1.86 -10.73 8.67
N VAL A 125 3.12 -10.30 8.62
CA VAL A 125 3.47 -8.87 8.59
C VAL A 125 2.84 -8.19 7.37
N MET A 126 3.04 -8.75 6.17
CA MET A 126 2.48 -8.20 4.94
C MET A 126 0.96 -8.19 4.96
N ARG A 127 0.32 -9.26 5.45
CA ARG A 127 -1.14 -9.28 5.60
C ARG A 127 -1.63 -8.16 6.51
N THR A 128 -0.99 -7.97 7.66
CA THR A 128 -1.37 -6.94 8.64
C THR A 128 -1.20 -5.54 8.06
N VAL A 129 -0.05 -5.26 7.45
CA VAL A 129 0.23 -3.95 6.83
C VAL A 129 -0.74 -3.65 5.70
N LEU A 130 -0.96 -4.62 4.80
CA LEU A 130 -1.88 -4.44 3.68
C LEU A 130 -3.33 -4.30 4.14
N GLN A 131 -3.74 -5.04 5.18
CA GLN A 131 -5.08 -4.89 5.74
C GLN A 131 -5.30 -3.47 6.29
N GLN A 132 -4.38 -2.97 7.13
CA GLN A 132 -4.45 -1.60 7.66
C GLN A 132 -4.44 -0.56 6.56
N TYR A 133 -3.60 -0.74 5.54
CA TYR A 133 -3.56 0.15 4.39
C TYR A 133 -4.89 0.16 3.61
N CYS A 134 -5.49 -1.00 3.37
CA CYS A 134 -6.80 -1.11 2.73
C CYS A 134 -7.92 -0.47 3.56
N GLU A 135 -7.93 -0.67 4.88
CA GLU A 135 -8.89 -0.04 5.79
C GLU A 135 -8.77 1.49 5.75
N LEU A 136 -7.55 2.01 5.71
CA LEU A 136 -7.28 3.44 5.57
C LEU A 136 -7.80 3.99 4.25
N LEU A 137 -7.51 3.33 3.11
CA LEU A 137 -8.04 3.73 1.80
C LEU A 137 -9.57 3.66 1.73
N ALA A 138 -10.19 2.67 2.39
CA ALA A 138 -11.65 2.52 2.40
C ALA A 138 -12.34 3.60 3.22
N SER A 139 -11.69 4.14 4.26
CA SER A 139 -12.28 5.12 5.16
C SER A 139 -12.74 6.39 4.43
N ASP A 140 -12.00 6.87 3.44
CA ASP A 140 -12.31 8.07 2.66
C ASP A 140 -13.46 7.84 1.67
N LEU A 141 -13.54 6.62 1.10
CA LEU A 141 -14.59 6.24 0.15
C LEU A 141 -15.99 6.24 0.78
N THR A 142 -16.08 6.05 2.10
CA THR A 142 -17.38 6.04 2.81
C THR A 142 -17.98 7.43 2.96
N VAL A 143 -17.19 8.51 2.85
CA VAL A 143 -17.66 9.89 3.06
C VAL A 143 -18.28 10.48 1.78
N GLN A 144 -17.93 9.97 0.60
CA GLN A 144 -18.36 10.53 -0.70
C GLN A 144 -19.55 9.82 -1.39
N GLN A 145 -20.10 8.74 -0.85
CA GLN A 145 -21.29 8.10 -1.43
C GLN A 145 -22.57 8.37 -0.61
N GLN A 146 -22.91 9.65 -0.40
CA GLN A 146 -24.33 9.98 -0.39
C GLN A 146 -24.83 9.83 -1.82
N VAL A 147 -25.41 8.68 -2.15
CA VAL A 147 -26.20 8.48 -3.37
C VAL A 147 -27.41 9.41 -3.25
N LEU A 148 -27.23 10.67 -3.65
CA LEU A 148 -28.19 11.76 -3.46
C LEU A 148 -29.45 11.60 -4.32
N ALA A 149 -29.37 10.83 -5.40
CA ALA A 149 -30.52 10.32 -6.13
C ALA A 149 -30.07 9.23 -7.12
N ILE A 150 -30.82 8.13 -7.19
CA ILE A 150 -30.80 7.26 -8.37
C ILE A 150 -31.80 7.88 -9.34
N GLU A 151 -31.33 8.78 -10.21
CA GLU A 151 -32.17 9.28 -11.30
C GLU A 151 -32.07 8.31 -12.48
N PRO A 152 -33.18 7.65 -12.89
CA PRO A 152 -33.17 6.79 -14.06
C PRO A 152 -32.97 7.64 -15.31
N THR A 153 -31.71 7.76 -15.76
CA THR A 153 -31.34 8.64 -16.89
C THR A 153 -31.75 8.05 -18.24
N PHE A 154 -32.05 6.75 -18.29
CA PHE A 154 -32.44 6.06 -19.51
C PHE A 154 -33.43 4.93 -19.19
N ARG A 155 -34.62 5.05 -19.78
CA ARG A 155 -35.57 3.94 -19.88
C ARG A 155 -35.26 3.20 -21.17
N VAL A 156 -34.60 2.05 -21.07
CA VAL A 156 -34.39 1.17 -22.23
C VAL A 156 -35.74 0.55 -22.57
N VAL A 157 -36.35 1.01 -23.66
CA VAL A 157 -37.57 0.41 -24.22
C VAL A 157 -37.13 -0.54 -25.32
N THR A 158 -37.17 -1.83 -25.03
CA THR A 158 -36.85 -2.89 -26.00
C THR A 158 -38.12 -3.23 -26.79
N SER A 159 -38.14 -2.95 -28.09
CA SER A 159 -39.19 -3.40 -29.00
C SER A 159 -38.70 -4.58 -29.83
N SER A 160 -39.46 -5.67 -29.87
CA SER A 160 -39.17 -6.77 -30.79
C SER A 160 -39.91 -6.56 -32.11
N PHE A 161 -39.24 -6.96 -33.20
CA PHE A 161 -39.80 -6.95 -34.54
C PHE A 161 -39.82 -8.38 -35.05
N TYR A 162 -40.95 -8.80 -35.62
CA TYR A 162 -41.01 -10.04 -36.38
C TYR A 162 -41.81 -9.82 -37.66
N VAL A 163 -41.39 -10.52 -38.71
CA VAL A 163 -42.03 -10.46 -40.03
C VAL A 163 -42.86 -11.72 -40.20
N ARG A 164 -44.16 -11.55 -40.43
CA ARG A 164 -45.07 -12.65 -40.76
C ARG A 164 -45.78 -12.28 -42.07
N ASP A 165 -45.67 -13.17 -43.05
CA ASP A 165 -46.32 -13.07 -44.37
C ASP A 165 -46.03 -11.74 -45.11
N GLY A 166 -44.77 -11.27 -45.04
CA GLY A 166 -44.32 -10.05 -45.72
C GLY A 166 -44.69 -8.74 -45.02
N THR A 167 -45.46 -8.80 -43.93
CA THR A 167 -45.79 -7.64 -43.08
C THR A 167 -44.93 -7.62 -41.81
N SER A 168 -44.31 -6.47 -41.53
CA SER A 168 -43.54 -6.25 -40.30
C SER A 168 -44.48 -5.78 -39.17
N ILE A 169 -44.47 -6.49 -38.05
CA ILE A 169 -45.22 -6.12 -36.85
C ILE A 169 -44.22 -5.80 -35.74
N SER A 170 -44.40 -4.66 -35.08
CA SER A 170 -43.61 -4.24 -33.91
C SER A 170 -44.47 -4.30 -32.66
N ALA A 171 -44.00 -4.98 -31.61
CA ALA A 171 -44.64 -4.97 -30.30
C ALA A 171 -43.64 -4.55 -29.20
N PRO A 172 -44.03 -3.66 -28.29
CA PRO A 172 -43.20 -3.36 -27.13
C PRO A 172 -43.13 -4.59 -26.22
N LEU A 173 -41.92 -4.96 -25.78
CA LEU A 173 -41.77 -6.01 -24.78
C LEU A 173 -42.21 -5.44 -23.43
N LEU A 174 -43.35 -5.92 -22.92
CA LEU A 174 -43.76 -5.62 -21.56
C LEU A 174 -42.83 -6.35 -20.59
N PRO A 175 -42.42 -5.71 -19.47
CA PRO A 175 -41.62 -6.38 -18.46
C PRO A 175 -42.39 -7.58 -17.91
N ILE A 176 -41.69 -8.71 -17.78
CA ILE A 176 -42.21 -9.91 -17.14
C ILE A 176 -42.23 -9.62 -15.64
N GLU A 177 -43.40 -9.41 -15.05
CA GLU A 177 -43.55 -9.41 -13.60
C GLU A 177 -43.30 -10.84 -13.11
N GLN A 178 -42.26 -11.02 -12.26
CA GLN A 178 -42.00 -12.24 -11.52
C GLN A 178 -42.49 -12.09 -10.08
#